data_AF-A0A7X4Z6D7-F1
#
_entry.id   AF-A0A7X4Z6D7-F1
#
_cell.length_a   1.000
_cell.length_b   1.000
_cell.length_c   1.000
_cell.angle_alpha   90.00
_cell.angle_beta   90.00
_cell.angle_gamma   90.00
#
_symmetry.space_group_name_H-M   'P 1'
#
loop_
_entity.id
_entity.type
_entity.pdbx_description
1 polymer ?
#
loop_
_entity_poly.entity_id
_entity_poly.type
_entity_poly.pdbx_seq_one_letter_code
_entity_poly.pdbx_strand_id
1 'polypeptide(L)'
;MIRLSEEEIQAIMEEYKDAPMVNPDKIYPPLPPAENAKPLVRIPEPISLSEKIGGTEYTVNAHFRKDGRDLLCILADIFRRSTQGYGLYDGENWGDDDGE
;
A
#
# COMPACT_ATOMS: atom_id res chain seq x y z
N MET A 1 -21.97 -3.45 -2.21
CA MET A 1 -21.54 -2.60 -1.08
C MET A 1 -22.61 -1.55 -0.86
N ILE A 2 -23.12 -1.43 0.37
CA ILE A 2 -24.08 -0.40 0.74
C ILE A 2 -23.29 0.91 0.86
N ARG A 3 -23.73 1.97 0.18
CA ARG A 3 -23.17 3.31 0.35
C ARG A 3 -23.96 4.01 1.46
N LEU A 4 -23.27 4.42 2.52
CA LEU A 4 -23.85 5.21 3.60
C LEU A 4 -24.13 6.64 3.10
N SER A 5 -25.18 7.27 3.62
CA SER A 5 -25.48 8.68 3.39
C SER A 5 -24.53 9.58 4.19
N GLU A 6 -24.46 10.86 3.83
CA GLU A 6 -23.58 11.83 4.51
C GLU A 6 -24.00 12.03 5.98
N GLU A 7 -25.29 11.96 6.26
CA GLU A 7 -25.87 12.07 7.60
C GLU A 7 -25.49 10.85 8.46
N GLU A 8 -25.50 9.65 7.87
CA GLU A 8 -25.07 8.43 8.56
C GLU A 8 -23.57 8.48 8.89
N ILE A 9 -22.75 9.03 7.99
CA ILE A 9 -21.32 9.24 8.23
C ILE A 9 -21.09 10.26 9.35
N GLN A 10 -21.80 11.38 9.34
CA GLN A 10 -21.69 12.40 10.40
C GLN A 10 -22.14 11.88 11.76
N ALA A 11 -23.21 11.08 11.81
CA ALA A 11 -23.66 10.45 13.05
C ALA A 11 -22.59 9.51 13.65
N ILE A 12 -21.94 8.69 12.82
CA ILE A 12 -20.85 7.81 13.25
C ILE A 12 -19.65 8.65 13.72
N MET A 13 -19.30 9.73 13.01
CA MET A 13 -18.19 10.60 13.41
C MET A 13 -18.42 11.27 14.76
N GLU A 14 -19.64 11.72 15.05
CA GLU A 14 -19.95 12.35 16.35
C GLU A 14 -20.03 11.30 17.47
N GLU A 15 -20.57 10.11 17.22
CA GLU A 15 -20.65 9.02 18.20
C GLU A 15 -19.26 8.55 18.66
N TYR A 16 -18.29 8.48 17.73
CA TYR A 16 -16.93 7.99 18.01
C TYR A 16 -15.91 9.11 18.24
N LYS A 17 -16.35 10.36 18.36
CA LYS A 17 -15.47 11.53 18.51
C LYS A 17 -14.55 11.44 19.73
N ASP A 18 -15.08 10.96 20.84
CA ASP A 18 -14.36 10.82 22.11
C ASP A 18 -13.90 9.38 22.37
N ALA A 19 -14.09 8.47 21.39
CA ALA A 19 -13.67 7.10 21.53
C ALA A 19 -12.13 7.05 21.59
N PRO A 20 -11.56 6.37 22.60
CA PRO A 20 -10.10 6.30 22.71
C PRO A 20 -9.55 5.50 21.52
N MET A 21 -8.68 6.13 20.73
CA MET A 21 -7.99 5.50 19.58
C MET A 21 -7.11 4.31 20.00
N VAL A 22 -6.84 4.20 21.30
CA VAL A 22 -5.98 3.20 21.93
C VAL A 22 -6.83 2.49 22.98
N ASN A 23 -6.79 1.16 23.03
CA ASN A 23 -7.58 0.42 24.02
C ASN A 23 -7.07 0.76 25.43
N PRO A 24 -7.89 1.38 26.29
CA PRO A 24 -7.46 1.83 27.62
C PRO A 24 -7.09 0.68 28.56
N ASP A 25 -7.64 -0.51 28.33
CA ASP A 25 -7.38 -1.72 29.14
C ASP A 25 -6.12 -2.47 28.71
N LYS A 26 -5.46 -2.03 27.63
CA LYS A 26 -4.23 -2.65 27.13
C LYS A 26 -3.02 -1.80 27.48
N ILE A 27 -2.04 -2.44 28.11
CA ILE A 27 -0.70 -1.88 28.26
C ILE A 27 0.04 -2.14 26.95
N TYR A 28 0.36 -1.08 26.22
CA TYR A 28 1.14 -1.14 24.99
C TYR A 28 2.64 -1.08 25.31
N PRO A 29 3.48 -1.84 24.62
CA PRO A 29 4.92 -1.66 24.72
C PRO A 29 5.31 -0.24 24.26
N PRO A 30 6.41 0.33 24.80
CA PRO A 30 6.89 1.63 24.35
C PRO A 30 7.16 1.57 22.84
N LEU A 31 6.77 2.64 22.15
CA LEU A 31 7.08 2.78 20.72
C LEU A 31 8.59 2.67 20.53
N PRO A 32 9.06 1.97 19.50
CA PRO A 32 10.47 1.97 19.18
C PRO A 32 10.95 3.43 18.99
N PRO A 33 12.19 3.75 19.36
CA PRO A 33 12.77 5.06 19.09
C PRO A 33 12.51 5.43 17.64
N ALA A 34 12.06 6.67 17.39
CA ALA A 34 11.86 7.20 16.05
C ALA A 34 13.22 7.49 15.37
N GLU A 35 14.11 6.51 15.37
CA GLU A 35 15.36 6.52 14.64
C GLU A 35 14.97 6.28 13.17
N ASN A 36 14.92 7.37 12.39
CA ASN A 36 14.63 7.39 10.95
C ASN A 36 13.16 7.38 10.55
N ALA A 37 12.30 8.15 11.23
CA ALA A 37 10.97 8.46 10.71
C ALA A 37 11.10 9.30 9.43
N LYS A 38 11.26 8.63 8.29
CA LYS A 38 11.18 9.28 6.98
C LYS A 38 9.79 9.92 6.86
N PRO A 39 9.69 11.18 6.39
CA PRO A 39 8.40 11.82 6.16
C PRO A 39 7.53 10.92 5.28
N LEU A 40 6.27 10.76 5.65
CA LEU A 40 5.30 10.08 4.81
C LEU A 40 5.06 10.93 3.57
N VAL A 41 5.68 10.55 2.46
CA VAL A 41 5.45 11.16 1.15
C VAL A 41 4.26 10.49 0.49
N ARG A 42 3.37 11.29 -0.09
CA ARG A 42 2.16 10.78 -0.76
C ARG A 42 2.49 9.85 -1.93
N ILE A 43 3.57 10.15 -2.65
CA ILE A 43 4.11 9.33 -3.74
C ILE A 43 5.58 9.10 -3.40
N PRO A 44 6.04 7.86 -3.29
CA PRO A 44 7.46 7.58 -3.08
C PRO A 44 8.28 8.06 -4.28
N GLU A 45 9.48 8.56 -4.01
CA GLU A 45 10.44 8.84 -5.08
C GLU A 45 10.80 7.54 -5.81
N PRO A 46 11.11 7.59 -7.12
CA PRO A 46 11.60 6.43 -7.84
C PRO A 46 12.80 5.81 -7.12
N ILE A 47 12.76 4.50 -6.89
CA ILE A 47 13.78 3.80 -6.13
C ILE A 47 14.37 2.68 -6.97
N SER A 48 15.69 2.54 -6.94
CA SER A 48 16.41 1.40 -7.49
C SER A 48 16.88 0.49 -6.35
N LEU A 49 16.58 -0.80 -6.47
CA LEU A 49 17.06 -1.84 -5.58
C LEU A 49 17.94 -2.79 -6.38
N SER A 50 19.19 -2.93 -5.96
CA SER A 50 20.13 -3.89 -6.56
C SER A 50 20.42 -5.01 -5.58
N GLU A 51 20.30 -6.26 -6.03
CA GLU A 51 20.60 -7.45 -5.22
C GLU A 51 21.34 -8.49 -6.04
N LYS A 52 22.35 -9.11 -5.43
CA LYS A 52 23.16 -10.14 -6.07
C LYS A 52 22.64 -11.53 -5.69
N ILE A 53 22.03 -12.21 -6.65
CA ILE A 53 21.46 -13.56 -6.48
C ILE A 53 22.23 -14.51 -7.40
N GLY A 54 22.83 -15.56 -6.84
CA GLY A 54 23.51 -16.60 -7.63
C GLY A 54 24.71 -16.12 -8.46
N GLY A 55 25.33 -14.99 -8.11
CA GLY A 55 26.47 -14.41 -8.84
C GLY A 55 26.08 -13.36 -9.88
N THR A 56 24.80 -13.24 -10.21
CA THR A 56 24.24 -12.21 -11.08
C THR A 56 23.69 -11.06 -10.23
N GLU A 57 23.98 -9.82 -10.61
CA GLU A 57 23.39 -8.63 -10.00
C GLU A 57 22.08 -8.29 -10.73
N TYR A 58 20.99 -8.27 -9.97
CA TYR A 58 19.67 -7.88 -10.45
C TYR A 58 19.37 -6.50 -9.92
N THR A 59 18.97 -5.59 -10.80
CA THR A 59 18.53 -4.25 -10.42
C THR A 59 17.07 -4.09 -10.79
N VAL A 60 16.26 -3.75 -9.80
CA VAL A 60 14.83 -3.45 -9.94
C VAL A 60 14.65 -1.95 -9.76
N ASN A 61 14.18 -1.29 -10.81
CA ASN A 61 13.75 0.10 -10.73
C ASN A 61 12.24 0.12 -10.45
N ALA A 62 11.85 0.55 -9.26
CA ALA A 62 10.46 0.74 -8.90
C ALA A 62 10.05 2.18 -9.20
N HIS A 63 9.07 2.33 -10.08
CA HIS A 63 8.40 3.59 -10.38
C HIS A 63 7.00 3.56 -9.76
N PHE A 64 6.61 4.66 -9.11
CA PHE A 64 5.30 4.81 -8.49
C PHE A 64 4.46 5.79 -9.32
N ARG A 65 3.30 5.34 -9.81
CA ARG A 65 2.29 6.18 -10.46
C ARG A 65 1.80 7.23 -9.46
N LYS A 66 1.41 8.40 -9.96
CA LYS A 66 0.96 9.53 -9.12
C LYS A 66 -0.26 9.21 -8.24
N ASP A 67 -1.05 8.21 -8.62
CA ASP A 67 -2.20 7.71 -7.87
C ASP A 67 -1.85 6.59 -6.87
N GLY A 68 -0.58 6.16 -6.79
CA GLY A 68 -0.05 5.23 -5.78
C GLY A 68 -0.63 3.82 -5.84
N ARG A 69 -1.37 3.48 -6.91
CA ARG A 69 -2.06 2.21 -7.06
C ARG A 69 -1.11 1.06 -7.37
N ASP A 70 0.01 1.33 -8.00
CA ASP A 70 0.87 0.31 -8.58
C ASP A 70 1.52 -0.63 -7.56
N LEU A 71 2.21 -0.14 -6.52
CA LEU A 71 2.87 -1.05 -5.60
C LEU A 71 1.88 -1.88 -4.79
N LEU A 72 0.81 -1.27 -4.28
CA LEU A 72 -0.21 -1.99 -3.50
C LEU A 72 -1.01 -2.96 -4.38
N CYS A 73 -1.35 -2.59 -5.62
CA CYS A 73 -1.98 -3.51 -6.56
C CYS A 73 -1.04 -4.65 -6.96
N ILE A 74 0.23 -4.38 -7.25
CA ILE A 74 1.23 -5.41 -7.61
C ILE A 74 1.44 -6.36 -6.44
N LEU A 75 1.65 -5.85 -5.22
CA LEU A 75 1.82 -6.70 -4.04
C LEU A 75 0.57 -7.53 -3.75
N ALA A 76 -0.63 -6.91 -3.79
CA ALA A 76 -1.88 -7.63 -3.62
C ALA A 76 -2.06 -8.73 -4.67
N ASP A 77 -1.67 -8.45 -5.92
CA ASP A 77 -1.74 -9.41 -7.00
C ASP A 77 -0.69 -10.52 -6.86
N ILE A 78 0.52 -10.23 -6.40
CA ILE A 78 1.55 -11.24 -6.07
C ILE A 78 1.04 -12.15 -4.95
N PHE A 79 0.47 -11.61 -3.88
CA PHE A 79 -0.08 -12.41 -2.79
C PHE A 79 -1.27 -13.27 -3.25
N ARG A 80 -2.12 -12.72 -4.12
CA ARG A 80 -3.24 -13.46 -4.73
C ARG A 80 -2.76 -14.56 -5.68
N ARG A 81 -1.75 -14.30 -6.50
CA ARG A 81 -1.15 -15.28 -7.43
C ARG A 81 -0.39 -16.38 -6.70
N SER A 82 0.33 -16.03 -5.63
CA SER A 82 1.06 -16.98 -4.78
C SER A 82 0.12 -17.93 -4.03
N THR A 83 -1.12 -17.50 -3.75
CA THR A 83 -2.14 -18.32 -3.09
C THR A 83 -2.99 -19.16 -4.06
N GLN A 84 -2.99 -18.84 -5.36
CA GLN A 84 -3.87 -19.48 -6.34
C GLN A 84 -3.21 -20.49 -7.28
N GLY A 85 -1.88 -20.69 -7.21
CA GLY A 85 -1.21 -21.77 -7.93
C GLY A 85 -1.36 -21.68 -9.45
N TYR A 86 -0.40 -21.02 -10.11
CA TYR A 86 -0.15 -21.04 -11.55
C TYR A 86 -1.37 -20.94 -12.50
N GLY A 87 -1.57 -19.72 -13.01
CA GLY A 87 -2.30 -19.46 -14.24
C GLY A 87 -1.72 -18.21 -14.91
N LEU A 88 -0.64 -18.38 -15.67
CA LEU A 88 -0.13 -17.36 -16.59
C LEU A 88 -1.17 -17.19 -17.70
N TYR A 89 -2.02 -16.17 -17.58
CA TYR A 89 -2.83 -15.68 -18.68
C TYR A 89 -2.24 -14.35 -19.15
N ASP A 90 -1.61 -14.45 -20.32
CA ASP A 90 -1.45 -13.45 -21.38
C ASP A 90 -1.53 -11.99 -20.98
N GLY A 91 -0.38 -11.33 -20.96
CA GLY A 91 0.01 -10.37 -22.01
C GLY A 91 -0.98 -9.29 -22.47
N GLU A 92 -2.07 -9.01 -21.77
CA GLU A 92 -3.01 -7.98 -22.18
C GLU A 92 -2.52 -6.60 -21.71
N ASN A 93 -1.76 -5.98 -22.61
CA ASN A 93 -1.88 -4.58 -22.96
C ASN A 93 -1.95 -3.61 -21.77
N TRP A 94 -0.78 -3.37 -21.15
CA TRP A 94 -0.55 -2.18 -20.35
C TRP A 94 -0.46 -0.98 -21.30
N GLY A 95 -1.60 -0.59 -21.87
CA GLY A 95 -1.71 0.59 -22.71
C GLY A 95 -1.15 1.78 -21.94
N ASP A 96 -0.07 2.35 -22.47
CA ASP A 96 0.32 3.72 -22.25
C ASP A 96 -0.90 4.58 -22.64
N ASP A 97 -1.69 4.96 -21.64
CA ASP A 97 -2.61 6.08 -21.74
C ASP A 97 -1.82 7.31 -21.27
N ASP A 98 -0.90 7.74 -22.13
CA ASP A 98 -0.32 9.08 -22.11
C ASP A 98 -1.40 10.07 -22.58
N GLY A 99 -2.38 10.28 -21.71
CA GLY A 99 -3.46 11.24 -21.90
C GLY A 99 -2.93 12.62 -22.30
N GLU A 100 -3.43 13.07 -23.45
CA GLU A 100 -3.29 14.40 -24.07
C GLU A 100 -3.59 15.56 -23.11
#